data_AF-A0A7X8M7M6-F1
#
_entry.id   AF-A0A7X8M7M6-F1
#
_cell.length_a   1.000
_cell.length_b   1.000
_cell.length_c   1.000
_cell.angle_alpha   90.00
_cell.angle_beta   90.00
_cell.angle_gamma   90.00
#
_symmetry.space_group_name_H-M   'P 1'
#
loop_
_entity.id
_entity.type
_entity.pdbx_description
1 polymer ?
#
loop_
_entity_poly.entity_id
_entity_poly.type
_entity_poly.pdbx_seq_one_letter_code
_entity_poly.pdbx_strand_id
1 'polypeptide(L)'
;MQKTLDQKIARILADSNCKDFMLADAKDADMAFGIAAPGKSPEHHSHEGKYRTLAEYREQIRQVIHQAKVDIVLMSASTNELLTIEERLFDNSPITPAARANDATDVHVITGGHYIDQPARPFRTATIDHIQCGKYTCQPEERKLGANLGLYSVTFNND
;
A
#
# COMPACT_ATOMS: atom_id res chain seq x y z
N MET A 1 -3.48 -16.75 11.87
CA MET A 1 -2.05 -16.56 12.18
C MET A 1 -1.87 -15.24 12.89
N GLN A 2 -0.97 -15.12 13.89
CA GLN A 2 -0.72 -13.84 14.56
C GLN A 2 0.17 -12.95 13.69
N LYS A 3 -0.15 -11.64 13.60
CA LYS A 3 0.63 -10.69 12.81
C LYS A 3 1.88 -10.22 13.57
N THR A 4 2.98 -10.05 12.86
CA THR A 4 4.26 -9.54 13.40
C THR A 4 4.12 -8.12 13.95
N LEU A 5 3.34 -7.28 13.27
CA LEU A 5 3.01 -5.93 13.73
C LEU A 5 2.42 -5.95 15.14
N ASP A 6 1.37 -6.75 15.36
CA ASP A 6 0.67 -6.83 16.65
C ASP A 6 1.60 -7.32 17.76
N GLN A 7 2.45 -8.30 17.45
CA GLN A 7 3.46 -8.83 18.38
C GLN A 7 4.48 -7.75 18.78
N LYS A 8 4.99 -6.98 17.80
CA LYS A 8 5.95 -5.90 18.04
C LYS A 8 5.32 -4.76 18.84
N ILE A 9 4.10 -4.34 18.49
CA ILE A 9 3.35 -3.31 19.24
C ILE A 9 3.18 -3.75 20.69
N ALA A 10 2.75 -4.99 20.94
CA ALA A 10 2.60 -5.51 22.29
C ALA A 10 3.92 -5.46 23.10
N ARG A 11 5.07 -5.80 22.49
CA ARG A 11 6.38 -5.72 23.15
C ARG A 11 6.82 -4.29 23.43
N ILE A 12 6.63 -3.37 22.48
CA ILE A 12 6.96 -1.95 22.64
C ILE A 12 6.11 -1.31 23.75
N LEU A 13 4.82 -1.65 23.83
CA LEU A 13 3.94 -1.13 24.87
C LEU A 13 4.28 -1.69 26.26
N ALA A 14 4.80 -2.93 26.33
CA ALA A 14 5.18 -3.56 27.60
C ALA A 14 6.53 -3.05 28.14
N ASP A 15 7.46 -2.67 27.28
CA ASP A 15 8.78 -2.18 27.66
C ASP A 15 9.27 -1.03 26.76
N SER A 16 9.42 0.16 27.35
CA SER A 16 9.93 1.34 26.67
C SER A 16 11.40 1.24 26.22
N ASN A 17 12.17 0.28 26.73
CA ASN A 17 13.53 0.01 26.28
C ASN A 17 13.61 -0.99 25.13
N CYS A 18 12.48 -1.55 24.70
CA CYS A 18 12.40 -2.48 23.58
C CYS A 18 13.09 -1.91 22.34
N LYS A 19 13.85 -2.75 21.64
CA LYS A 19 14.59 -2.38 20.41
C LYS A 19 13.86 -2.75 19.13
N ASP A 20 12.62 -3.22 19.25
CA ASP A 20 11.80 -3.53 18.10
C ASP A 20 11.49 -2.26 17.30
N PHE A 21 11.49 -2.43 15.98
CA PHE A 21 10.99 -1.44 15.05
C PHE A 21 10.07 -2.14 14.04
N MET A 22 9.15 -1.38 13.49
CA MET A 22 8.25 -1.82 12.43
C MET A 22 8.87 -1.50 11.08
N LEU A 23 8.92 -2.49 10.19
CA LEU A 23 9.36 -2.34 8.81
C LEU A 23 8.15 -2.44 7.89
N ALA A 24 7.91 -1.39 7.11
CA ALA A 24 6.82 -1.34 6.14
C ALA A 24 7.39 -1.27 4.72
N ASP A 25 6.88 -2.09 3.81
CA ASP A 25 7.13 -1.97 2.37
C ASP A 25 5.97 -1.20 1.72
N ALA A 26 6.26 -0.01 1.19
CA ALA A 26 5.28 0.80 0.48
C ALA A 26 5.24 0.39 -1.00
N LYS A 27 4.14 -0.26 -1.38
CA LYS A 27 3.90 -0.89 -2.68
C LYS A 27 2.71 -0.28 -3.44
N ASP A 28 2.39 0.97 -3.18
CA ASP A 28 1.30 1.73 -3.78
C ASP A 28 1.74 2.67 -4.92
N ALA A 29 2.88 2.38 -5.55
CA ALA A 29 3.46 3.19 -6.63
C ALA A 29 2.50 3.38 -7.81
N ASP A 30 1.60 2.43 -8.06
CA ASP A 30 0.58 2.45 -9.12
C ASP A 30 -0.41 3.62 -9.00
N MET A 31 -0.37 4.37 -7.90
CA MET A 31 -1.12 5.62 -7.71
C MET A 31 -0.45 6.87 -8.32
N ALA A 32 0.83 6.81 -8.73
CA ALA A 32 1.60 8.00 -9.10
C ALA A 32 2.05 8.02 -10.57
N PHE A 33 3.21 7.41 -10.89
CA PHE A 33 3.97 7.61 -12.14
C PHE A 33 3.37 6.94 -13.40
N GLY A 34 2.07 6.67 -13.43
CA GLY A 34 1.38 6.03 -14.56
C GLY A 34 2.08 4.73 -15.02
N ILE A 35 2.37 4.62 -16.31
CA ILE A 35 3.00 3.41 -16.91
C ILE A 35 4.38 3.12 -16.32
N ALA A 36 5.10 4.14 -15.83
CA ALA A 36 6.43 3.96 -15.26
C ALA A 36 6.41 3.46 -13.81
N ALA A 37 5.27 3.54 -13.12
CA ALA A 37 5.16 3.25 -11.69
C ALA A 37 5.58 1.81 -11.28
N PRO A 38 5.24 0.75 -12.05
CA PRO A 38 5.73 -0.61 -11.80
C PRO A 38 7.26 -0.81 -11.89
N GLY A 39 8.00 0.23 -12.31
CA GLY A 39 9.43 0.17 -12.54
C GLY A 39 9.81 -0.49 -13.86
N LYS A 40 11.11 -0.49 -14.18
CA LYS A 40 11.67 -1.04 -15.42
C LYS A 40 11.57 -2.57 -15.44
N SER A 41 11.20 -3.17 -16.57
CA SER A 41 11.21 -4.62 -16.72
C SER A 41 12.65 -5.17 -16.66
N PRO A 42 12.85 -6.45 -16.30
CA PRO A 42 14.18 -7.07 -16.29
C PRO A 42 14.91 -6.95 -17.63
N GLU A 43 14.17 -6.93 -18.74
CA GLU A 43 14.66 -6.82 -20.12
C GLU A 43 15.06 -5.38 -20.50
N HIS A 44 14.91 -4.41 -19.59
CA HIS A 44 15.27 -3.02 -19.83
C HIS A 44 16.79 -2.80 -19.82
N HIS A 45 17.44 -3.27 -20.89
CA HIS A 45 18.84 -3.00 -21.19
C HIS A 45 18.92 -1.81 -22.18
N SER A 46 19.87 -0.90 -21.97
CA SER A 46 20.27 0.13 -22.95
C SER A 46 19.13 0.92 -23.61
N HIS A 47 18.19 1.46 -22.83
CA HIS A 47 17.08 2.32 -23.27
C HIS A 47 16.04 1.69 -24.21
N GLU A 48 16.22 0.43 -24.59
CA GLU A 48 15.23 -0.39 -25.30
C GLU A 48 14.60 -1.34 -24.27
N GLY A 49 13.58 -0.86 -23.57
CA GLY A 49 12.96 -1.69 -22.54
C GLY A 49 11.60 -1.19 -22.14
N LYS A 50 10.74 -2.14 -21.78
CA LYS A 50 9.40 -1.85 -21.31
C LYS A 50 9.41 -1.55 -19.82
N TYR A 51 8.36 -0.90 -19.35
CA TYR A 51 8.04 -0.90 -17.92
C TYR A 51 7.37 -2.22 -17.57
N ARG A 52 7.47 -2.65 -16.31
CA ARG A 52 6.69 -3.78 -15.81
C ARG A 52 5.21 -3.48 -15.99
N THR A 53 4.45 -4.53 -16.25
CA THR A 53 3.00 -4.50 -16.16
C THR A 53 2.57 -4.43 -14.69
N LEU A 54 1.34 -4.00 -14.44
CA LEU A 54 0.76 -4.02 -13.10
C LEU A 54 0.67 -5.46 -12.54
N ALA A 55 0.49 -6.46 -13.40
CA ALA A 55 0.48 -7.87 -13.00
C ALA A 55 1.86 -8.33 -12.49
N GLU A 56 2.94 -7.99 -13.19
CA GLU A 56 4.32 -8.29 -12.75
C GLU A 56 4.67 -7.54 -11.46
N TYR A 57 4.21 -6.30 -11.30
CA TYR A 57 4.40 -5.56 -10.07
C TYR A 57 3.67 -6.22 -8.88
N ARG A 58 2.40 -6.62 -9.07
CA ARG A 58 1.66 -7.38 -8.06
C ARG A 58 2.34 -8.70 -7.74
N GLU A 59 2.98 -9.34 -8.70
CA GLU A 59 3.78 -10.54 -8.43
C GLU A 59 4.99 -10.25 -7.54
N GLN A 60 5.68 -9.13 -7.72
CA GLN A 60 6.72 -8.71 -6.78
C GLN A 60 6.16 -8.47 -5.37
N ILE A 61 4.95 -7.91 -5.26
CA ILE A 61 4.28 -7.73 -3.97
C ILE A 61 3.98 -9.08 -3.32
N ARG A 62 3.47 -10.07 -4.08
CA ARG A 62 3.29 -11.45 -3.56
C ARG A 62 4.60 -12.03 -3.05
N GLN A 63 5.69 -11.87 -3.78
CA GLN A 63 7.01 -12.35 -3.36
C GLN A 63 7.47 -11.71 -2.04
N VAL A 64 7.30 -10.39 -1.88
CA VAL A 64 7.57 -9.71 -0.59
C VAL A 64 6.70 -10.30 0.52
N ILE A 65 5.42 -10.55 0.25
CA ILE A 65 4.50 -11.10 1.23
C ILE A 65 4.92 -12.50 1.68
N HIS A 66 5.33 -13.34 0.73
CA HIS A 66 5.81 -14.70 1.00
C HIS A 66 7.14 -14.73 1.76
N GLN A 67 8.04 -13.76 1.51
CA GLN A 67 9.31 -13.68 2.22
C GLN A 67 9.16 -13.38 3.72
N ALA A 68 8.05 -12.73 4.12
CA ALA A 68 7.72 -12.44 5.52
C ALA A 68 8.84 -11.72 6.29
N LYS A 69 9.54 -10.78 5.62
CA LYS A 69 10.63 -9.99 6.22
C LYS A 69 10.23 -8.58 6.66
N VAL A 70 9.06 -8.12 6.24
CA VAL A 70 8.46 -6.85 6.64
C VAL A 70 7.26 -7.12 7.54
N ASP A 71 6.87 -6.15 8.35
CA ASP A 71 5.70 -6.25 9.22
C ASP A 71 4.42 -5.79 8.51
N ILE A 72 4.58 -4.82 7.60
CA ILE A 72 3.48 -4.18 6.87
C ILE A 72 3.79 -4.17 5.39
N VAL A 73 2.80 -4.47 4.55
CA VAL A 73 2.82 -4.16 3.12
C VAL A 73 1.68 -3.18 2.83
N LEU A 74 2.05 -1.95 2.48
CA LEU A 74 1.12 -0.87 2.11
C LEU A 74 0.84 -0.94 0.61
N MET A 75 -0.42 -0.90 0.21
CA MET A 75 -0.85 -1.06 -1.18
C MET A 75 -1.81 0.05 -1.63
N SER A 76 -1.97 0.20 -2.95
CA SER A 76 -3.11 0.95 -3.51
C SER A 76 -4.42 0.23 -3.18
N ALA A 77 -5.56 0.94 -3.23
CA ALA A 77 -6.87 0.32 -3.01
C ALA A 77 -7.13 -0.85 -3.99
N SER A 78 -6.72 -0.70 -5.25
CA SER A 78 -6.90 -1.73 -6.29
C SER A 78 -6.07 -2.99 -6.04
N THR A 79 -4.82 -2.82 -5.60
CA THR A 79 -3.94 -3.94 -5.29
C THR A 79 -4.33 -4.60 -3.97
N ASN A 80 -4.77 -3.81 -3.00
CA ASN A 80 -5.34 -4.31 -1.76
C ASN A 80 -6.56 -5.21 -2.04
N GLU A 81 -7.51 -4.78 -2.87
CA GLU A 81 -8.69 -5.57 -3.21
C GLU A 81 -8.32 -6.96 -3.73
N LEU A 82 -7.44 -7.03 -4.73
CA LEU A 82 -7.01 -8.32 -5.27
C LEU A 82 -6.28 -9.18 -4.24
N LEU A 83 -5.26 -8.65 -3.56
CA LEU A 83 -4.36 -9.48 -2.74
C LEU A 83 -4.96 -9.83 -1.37
N THR A 84 -5.81 -8.97 -0.80
CA THR A 84 -6.40 -9.20 0.52
C THR A 84 -7.79 -9.83 0.42
N ILE A 85 -8.65 -9.34 -0.49
CA ILE A 85 -10.06 -9.72 -0.54
C ILE A 85 -10.25 -10.92 -1.47
N GLU A 86 -9.78 -10.85 -2.71
CA GLU A 86 -10.00 -11.92 -3.69
C GLU A 86 -9.07 -13.11 -3.46
N GLU A 87 -7.76 -12.87 -3.33
CA GLU A 87 -6.74 -13.93 -3.21
C GLU A 87 -6.56 -14.44 -1.78
N ARG A 88 -7.07 -13.71 -0.78
CA ARG A 88 -6.92 -14.05 0.66
C ARG A 88 -5.46 -14.25 1.10
N LEU A 89 -4.50 -13.62 0.42
CA LEU A 89 -3.08 -13.93 0.55
C LEU A 89 -2.56 -13.69 1.99
N PHE A 90 -3.15 -12.72 2.68
CA PHE A 90 -2.74 -12.34 4.03
C PHE A 90 -3.32 -13.23 5.13
N ASP A 91 -4.30 -14.11 4.86
CA ASP A 91 -4.92 -14.96 5.89
C ASP A 91 -3.90 -15.93 6.52
N ASN A 92 -2.96 -16.41 5.69
CA ASN A 92 -1.90 -17.32 6.09
C ASN A 92 -0.51 -16.65 6.10
N SER A 93 -0.46 -15.32 6.21
CA SER A 93 0.79 -14.55 6.31
C SER A 93 0.90 -13.85 7.68
N PRO A 94 2.10 -13.74 8.25
CA PRO A 94 2.30 -12.99 9.48
C PRO A 94 2.41 -11.47 9.21
N ILE A 95 2.34 -11.04 7.96
CA ILE A 95 2.37 -9.62 7.55
C ILE A 95 0.98 -9.00 7.73
N THR A 96 0.94 -7.76 8.17
CA THR A 96 -0.28 -6.94 8.20
C THR A 96 -0.47 -6.21 6.86
N PRO A 97 -1.61 -6.40 6.17
CA PRO A 97 -1.93 -5.58 5.00
C PRO A 97 -2.30 -4.16 5.43
N ALA A 98 -1.84 -3.17 4.68
CA ALA A 98 -2.27 -1.79 4.77
C ALA A 98 -2.66 -1.26 3.39
N ALA A 99 -3.55 -0.27 3.35
CA ALA A 99 -3.88 0.43 2.11
C ALA A 99 -3.76 1.94 2.25
N ARG A 100 -3.45 2.63 1.14
CA ARG A 100 -3.48 4.09 1.09
C ARG A 100 -4.92 4.58 1.24
N ALA A 101 -5.20 5.30 2.33
CA ALA A 101 -6.51 5.83 2.67
C ALA A 101 -6.78 7.22 2.05
N ASN A 102 -5.72 7.92 1.67
CA ASN A 102 -5.79 9.15 0.89
C ASN A 102 -4.49 9.34 0.08
N ASP A 103 -4.58 10.13 -0.95
CA ASP A 103 -3.50 10.49 -1.86
C ASP A 103 -3.54 12.00 -2.04
N ALA A 104 -2.52 12.69 -1.55
CA ALA A 104 -2.44 14.13 -1.68
C ALA A 104 -2.12 14.51 -3.14
N THR A 105 -2.56 15.68 -3.59
CA THR A 105 -2.47 16.08 -5.00
C THR A 105 -1.03 16.14 -5.54
N ASP A 106 -0.03 16.25 -4.67
CA ASP A 106 1.40 16.23 -5.00
C ASP A 106 1.91 14.87 -5.49
N VAL A 107 1.13 13.79 -5.38
CA VAL A 107 1.45 12.50 -6.01
C VAL A 107 0.71 12.26 -7.34
N HIS A 108 -0.10 13.20 -7.80
CA HIS A 108 -0.85 13.09 -9.06
C HIS A 108 0.04 13.45 -10.27
N VAL A 109 0.95 12.55 -10.61
CA VAL A 109 1.90 12.71 -11.73
C VAL A 109 1.24 12.35 -13.07
N ILE A 110 0.31 13.19 -13.53
CA ILE A 110 -0.41 12.98 -14.78
C ILE A 110 0.25 13.70 -15.96
N THR A 111 0.15 13.12 -17.16
CA THR A 111 0.67 13.73 -18.39
C THR A 111 0.05 15.11 -18.62
N GLY A 112 0.89 16.15 -18.70
CA GLY A 112 0.45 17.54 -18.90
C GLY A 112 -0.18 18.19 -17.67
N GLY A 113 -0.17 17.53 -16.50
CA GLY A 113 -0.64 18.10 -15.25
C GLY A 113 0.42 18.95 -14.54
N HIS A 114 -0.04 19.85 -13.67
CA HIS A 114 0.79 20.73 -12.84
C HIS A 114 0.51 20.54 -11.34
N TYR A 115 -0.10 19.43 -10.93
CA TYR A 115 -0.47 19.18 -9.53
C TYR A 115 0.74 19.11 -8.61
N ILE A 116 1.84 18.55 -9.10
CA ILE A 116 3.12 18.46 -8.37
C ILE A 116 3.78 19.82 -8.13
N ASP A 117 3.38 20.85 -8.91
CA ASP A 117 3.88 22.21 -8.79
C ASP A 117 3.07 23.04 -7.76
N GLN A 118 2.01 22.46 -7.18
CA GLN A 118 1.11 23.14 -6.24
C GLN A 118 1.26 22.56 -4.83
N PRO A 119 0.97 23.35 -3.78
CA PRO A 119 0.86 22.83 -2.41
C PRO A 119 -0.05 21.61 -2.34
N ALA A 120 0.41 20.57 -1.65
CA ALA A 120 -0.30 19.31 -1.50
C ALA A 120 -1.67 19.53 -0.84
N ARG A 121 -2.73 19.05 -1.50
CA ARG A 121 -4.11 19.07 -0.96
C ARG A 121 -4.56 17.66 -0.63
N PRO A 122 -5.22 17.44 0.52
CA PRO A 122 -5.72 16.11 0.86
C PRO A 122 -6.84 15.72 -0.12
N PHE A 123 -6.68 14.58 -0.78
CA PHE A 123 -7.72 13.98 -1.62
C PHE A 123 -7.92 12.51 -1.23
N ARG A 124 -9.18 12.09 -1.20
CA ARG A 124 -9.57 10.74 -0.77
C ARG A 124 -10.04 9.93 -1.97
N THR A 125 -9.12 9.20 -2.62
CA THR A 125 -9.45 8.29 -3.73
C THR A 125 -10.31 7.10 -3.34
N ALA A 126 -10.17 6.56 -2.12
CA ALA A 126 -10.93 5.40 -1.65
C ALA A 126 -11.64 5.66 -0.32
N THR A 127 -12.81 5.06 -0.12
CA THR A 127 -13.47 5.04 1.20
C THR A 127 -12.83 3.95 2.07
N ILE A 128 -13.01 4.06 3.39
CA ILE A 128 -12.60 2.99 4.32
C ILE A 128 -13.26 1.66 3.95
N ASP A 129 -14.54 1.69 3.57
CA ASP A 129 -15.27 0.50 3.14
C ASP A 129 -14.67 -0.12 1.86
N HIS A 130 -14.18 0.68 0.89
CA HIS A 130 -13.46 0.12 -0.26
C HIS A 130 -12.18 -0.61 0.16
N ILE A 131 -11.45 -0.06 1.13
CA ILE A 131 -10.21 -0.67 1.64
C ILE A 131 -10.51 -1.96 2.42
N GLN A 132 -11.57 -1.97 3.22
CA GLN A 132 -11.92 -3.07 4.11
C GLN A 132 -12.73 -4.19 3.44
N CYS A 133 -13.51 -3.92 2.40
CA CYS A 133 -14.33 -4.94 1.74
C CYS A 133 -14.48 -4.79 0.22
N GLY A 134 -13.79 -3.86 -0.43
CA GLY A 134 -13.82 -3.70 -1.90
C GLY A 134 -15.12 -3.08 -2.42
N LYS A 135 -15.93 -2.46 -1.54
CA LYS A 135 -17.25 -1.91 -1.89
C LYS A 135 -17.46 -0.54 -1.28
N TYR A 136 -18.36 0.24 -1.86
CA TYR A 136 -18.72 1.56 -1.33
C TYR A 136 -19.35 1.47 0.09
N THR A 137 -20.12 0.42 0.34
CA THR A 137 -20.76 0.14 1.64
C THR A 137 -20.50 -1.30 2.05
N CYS A 138 -19.83 -1.51 3.18
CA CYS A 138 -19.61 -2.85 3.75
C CYS A 138 -20.72 -3.24 4.73
N GLN A 139 -21.07 -4.53 4.74
CA GLN A 139 -21.68 -5.14 5.92
C GLN A 139 -20.63 -5.33 7.04
N PRO A 140 -21.03 -5.32 8.32
CA PRO A 140 -20.09 -5.47 9.43
C PRO A 140 -19.16 -6.69 9.33
N GLU A 141 -19.68 -7.82 8.85
CA GLU A 141 -18.94 -9.06 8.65
C GLU A 141 -17.92 -9.02 7.50
N GLU A 142 -18.08 -8.07 6.57
CA GLU A 142 -17.20 -7.91 5.41
C GLU A 142 -15.96 -7.07 5.73
N ARG A 143 -15.99 -6.25 6.79
CA ARG A 143 -14.89 -5.32 7.14
C ARG A 143 -13.56 -5.99 7.52
N LYS A 144 -13.55 -7.31 7.65
CA LYS A 144 -12.37 -8.13 7.93
C LYS A 144 -11.74 -8.75 6.68
N LEU A 145 -12.32 -8.51 5.49
CA LEU A 145 -11.83 -9.13 4.27
C LEU A 145 -10.57 -8.45 3.76
N GLY A 146 -10.56 -7.11 3.73
CA GLY A 146 -9.47 -6.28 3.25
C GLY A 146 -8.53 -5.78 4.35
N ALA A 147 -7.76 -4.74 4.05
CA ALA A 147 -6.89 -4.11 5.03
C ALA A 147 -7.69 -3.37 6.12
N ASN A 148 -7.30 -3.57 7.38
CA ASN A 148 -7.81 -2.82 8.53
C ASN A 148 -6.77 -1.82 9.08
N LEU A 149 -5.80 -1.46 8.24
CA LEU A 149 -4.77 -0.46 8.52
C LEU A 149 -4.66 0.46 7.31
N GLY A 150 -4.69 1.77 7.55
CA GLY A 150 -4.68 2.79 6.50
C GLY A 150 -3.49 3.74 6.65
N LEU A 151 -2.84 4.08 5.54
CA LEU A 151 -1.93 5.23 5.49
C LEU A 151 -2.74 6.47 5.12
N TYR A 152 -2.73 7.47 6.01
CA TYR A 152 -3.23 8.81 5.71
C TYR A 152 -2.07 9.82 5.68
N SER A 153 -1.81 10.43 4.52
CA SER A 153 -0.78 11.43 4.30
C SER A 153 -1.33 12.85 4.49
N VAL A 154 -0.58 13.66 5.23
CA VAL A 154 -0.80 15.09 5.39
C VAL A 154 0.53 15.79 5.15
N THR A 155 0.52 16.79 4.27
CA THR A 155 1.65 17.67 4.02
C THR A 155 1.26 19.07 4.49
N PHE A 156 1.98 19.58 5.49
CA PHE A 156 1.79 20.94 5.98
C PHE A 156 2.52 21.90 5.06
N ASN A 157 1.77 22.78 4.39
CA ASN A 157 2.32 23.84 3.57
C ASN A 157 2.32 25.14 4.41
N ASN A 158 3.43 25.87 4.38
CA ASN A 158 3.55 27.15 5.08
C ASN A 158 3.11 28.27 4.13
N ASP A 159 1.86 28.69 4.23
CA ASP A 159 1.32 29.89 3.57
C ASP A 159 1.08 31.01 4.60
#